data_AF-A0ABD5T6B6-F1
#
_entry.id   AF-A0ABD5T6B6-F1
#
_cell.length_a   1.000
_cell.length_b   1.000
_cell.length_c   1.000
_cell.angle_alpha   90.00
_cell.angle_beta   90.00
_cell.angle_gamma   90.00
#
_symmetry.space_group_name_H-M   'P 1'
#
loop_
_entity.id
_entity.type
_entity.pdbx_description
1 polymer ?
#
loop_
_entity_poly.entity_id
_entity_poly.type
_entity_poly.pdbx_seq_one_letter_code
_entity_poly.pdbx_strand_id
1 'polypeptide(L)'
;VGVAAWAIGLALGGGLGLGRVLLISLSSGMMLAGLVVVTSVAAVEASYRIGLNPDDTTIPVVTNVCDIAGVLILFAVVTLVV
;
A
#
# COMPACT_ATOMS: atom_id res chain seq x y z
N VAL A 1 4.93 5.53 -9.94
CA VAL A 1 3.54 5.97 -9.63
C VAL A 1 3.47 7.48 -9.34
N GLY A 2 4.20 8.01 -8.35
CA GLY A 2 4.11 9.44 -7.97
C GLY A 2 4.32 10.45 -9.11
N VAL A 3 5.36 10.28 -9.95
CA VAL A 3 5.59 11.16 -11.12
C VAL A 3 4.42 11.12 -12.11
N ALA A 4 3.88 9.93 -12.39
CA ALA A 4 2.74 9.78 -13.29
C ALA A 4 1.47 10.43 -12.71
N ALA A 5 1.20 10.24 -11.41
CA ALA A 5 0.09 10.87 -10.71
C ALA A 5 0.19 12.40 -10.73
N TRP A 6 1.40 12.95 -10.55
CA TRP A 6 1.64 14.39 -10.65
C TRP A 6 1.40 14.91 -12.08
N ALA A 7 1.92 14.22 -13.11
CA ALA A 7 1.74 14.62 -14.50
C ALA A 7 0.26 14.61 -14.93
N ILE A 8 -0.49 13.58 -14.51
CA ILE A 8 -1.94 13.50 -14.72
C ILE A 8 -2.64 14.65 -13.97
N GLY A 9 -2.28 14.88 -12.71
CA GLY A 9 -2.82 15.98 -11.91
C GLY A 9 -2.60 17.33 -12.59
N LEU A 10 -1.40 17.60 -13.11
CA LEU A 10 -1.09 18.81 -13.85
C LEU A 10 -1.94 18.94 -15.13
N ALA A 11 -2.09 17.86 -15.89
CA ALA A 11 -2.92 17.85 -17.10
C ALA A 11 -4.42 18.10 -16.81
N LEU A 12 -4.88 17.78 -15.59
CA LEU A 12 -6.25 18.01 -15.12
C LEU A 12 -6.42 19.32 -14.34
N GLY A 13 -5.40 20.20 -14.30
CA GLY A 13 -5.46 21.49 -13.62
C GLY A 13 -5.19 21.45 -12.10
N GLY A 14 -4.63 20.35 -11.59
CA GLY A 14 -4.24 20.20 -10.18
C GLY A 14 -3.02 21.03 -9.80
N GLY A 15 -3.04 21.58 -8.57
CA GLY A 15 -1.99 22.47 -8.05
C GLY A 15 -0.99 21.83 -7.07
N LEU A 16 -1.05 20.51 -6.84
CA LEU A 16 -0.15 19.86 -5.90
C LEU A 16 1.28 19.78 -6.46
N GLY A 17 2.24 20.35 -5.74
CA GLY A 17 3.65 20.29 -6.14
C GLY A 17 4.21 18.87 -6.19
N LEU A 18 5.11 18.60 -7.14
CA LEU A 18 5.72 17.28 -7.34
C LEU A 18 6.33 16.71 -6.06
N GLY A 19 7.00 17.55 -5.26
CA GLY A 19 7.59 17.13 -3.98
C GLY A 19 6.57 16.54 -3.00
N ARG A 20 5.37 17.15 -2.89
CA ARG A 20 4.28 16.63 -2.04
C ARG A 20 3.75 15.30 -2.56
N VAL A 21 3.52 15.19 -3.88
CA VAL A 21 3.03 13.94 -4.50
C VAL A 21 4.04 12.81 -4.32
N LEU A 22 5.34 13.10 -4.51
CA LEU A 22 6.40 12.12 -4.28
C LEU A 22 6.46 11.70 -2.81
N LEU A 23 6.42 12.64 -1.88
CA LEU A 23 6.43 12.35 -0.44
C LEU A 23 5.25 11.46 -0.05
N ILE A 24 4.04 11.77 -0.51
CA ILE A 24 2.84 10.94 -0.26
C ILE A 24 3.04 9.53 -0.84
N SER A 25 3.46 9.43 -2.10
CA SER A 25 3.58 8.12 -2.78
C SER A 25 4.69 7.24 -2.21
N LEU A 26 5.85 7.81 -1.86
CA LEU A 26 6.97 7.06 -1.28
C LEU A 26 6.64 6.62 0.14
N SER A 27 6.16 7.53 1.00
CA SER A 27 5.86 7.18 2.40
C SER A 27 4.75 6.12 2.47
N SER A 28 3.65 6.32 1.74
CA SER A 28 2.55 5.33 1.68
C SER A 28 3.03 3.98 1.14
N GLY A 29 3.81 4.00 0.06
CA GLY A 29 4.36 2.79 -0.55
C GLY A 29 5.32 2.04 0.36
N MET A 30 6.19 2.74 1.09
CA MET A 30 7.12 2.12 2.05
C MET A 30 6.39 1.53 3.26
N MET A 31 5.39 2.23 3.80
CA MET A 31 4.55 1.70 4.89
C MET A 31 3.80 0.44 4.45
N LEU A 32 3.19 0.48 3.26
CA LEU A 32 2.48 -0.67 2.71
C LEU A 32 3.45 -1.84 2.42
N ALA A 33 4.63 -1.58 1.89
CA ALA A 33 5.64 -2.63 1.64
C ALA A 33 6.06 -3.33 2.95
N GLY A 34 6.27 -2.57 4.02
CA GLY A 34 6.53 -3.13 5.34
C GLY A 34 5.38 -4.01 5.84
N LEU A 35 4.14 -3.52 5.69
CA LEU A 35 2.95 -4.28 6.06
C LEU A 35 2.86 -5.59 5.26
N VAL A 36 3.02 -5.55 3.94
CA VAL A 36 2.97 -6.73 3.05
C VAL A 36 3.96 -7.80 3.51
N VAL A 37 5.21 -7.42 3.84
CA VAL A 37 6.22 -8.37 4.30
C VAL A 37 5.78 -9.02 5.62
N VAL A 38 5.36 -8.21 6.60
CA VAL A 38 4.93 -8.71 7.92
C VAL A 38 3.71 -9.63 7.79
N THR A 39 2.69 -9.21 7.03
CA THR A 39 1.47 -10.00 6.84
C THR A 39 1.74 -11.28 6.05
N SER A 40 2.66 -11.26 5.08
CA SER A 40 3.01 -12.45 4.31
C SER A 40 3.68 -13.50 5.18
N VAL A 41 4.67 -13.10 5.99
CA VAL A 41 5.36 -14.01 6.91
C VAL A 41 4.37 -14.58 7.93
N ALA A 42 3.51 -13.73 8.52
CA ALA A 42 2.51 -14.18 9.48
C ALA A 42 1.47 -15.14 8.86
N ALA A 43 0.99 -14.85 7.64
CA ALA A 43 -0.02 -15.65 6.97
C ALA A 43 0.53 -17.01 6.51
N VAL A 44 1.75 -17.08 5.96
CA VAL A 44 2.38 -18.35 5.59
C VAL A 44 2.60 -19.22 6.83
N GLU A 45 3.16 -18.64 7.89
CA GLU A 45 3.43 -19.37 9.14
C GLU A 45 2.14 -19.89 9.79
N ALA A 46 1.10 -19.06 9.83
CA ALA A 46 -0.21 -19.47 10.35
C ALA A 46 -0.79 -20.63 9.52
N SER A 47 -0.77 -20.50 8.19
CA SER A 47 -1.29 -21.52 7.25
C SER A 47 -0.58 -22.85 7.42
N TYR A 48 0.75 -22.82 7.53
CA TYR A 48 1.57 -24.01 7.76
C TYR A 48 1.23 -24.71 9.09
N ARG A 49 1.09 -23.93 10.18
CA ARG A 49 0.79 -24.49 11.52
C ARG A 49 -0.57 -25.18 11.62
N ILE A 50 -1.54 -24.74 10.84
CA ILE A 50 -2.89 -25.32 10.82
C ILE A 50 -3.10 -26.32 9.68
N GLY A 51 -2.05 -26.65 8.92
CA GLY A 51 -2.08 -27.64 7.85
C GLY A 51 -2.85 -27.21 6.61
N LEU A 52 -3.05 -25.90 6.41
CA LEU A 52 -3.65 -25.35 5.19
C LEU A 52 -2.57 -25.10 4.13
N ASN A 53 -2.95 -25.22 2.87
CA ASN A 53 -2.09 -24.83 1.75
C ASN A 53 -1.90 -23.30 1.76
N PRO A 54 -0.66 -22.79 1.90
CA PRO A 54 -0.39 -21.36 1.88
C PRO A 54 -0.86 -20.68 0.58
N ASP A 55 -0.86 -21.37 -0.55
CA ASP A 55 -1.31 -20.77 -1.81
C ASP A 55 -2.82 -20.44 -1.78
N ASP A 56 -3.62 -21.29 -1.12
CA ASP A 56 -5.08 -21.13 -1.01
C ASP A 56 -5.49 -20.12 0.08
N THR A 57 -4.57 -19.71 0.94
CA THR A 57 -4.87 -18.93 2.15
C THR A 57 -4.04 -17.65 2.27
N THR A 58 -2.73 -17.74 2.11
CA THR A 58 -1.81 -16.60 2.21
C THR A 58 -2.07 -15.58 1.13
N ILE A 59 -2.18 -16.00 -0.14
CA ILE A 59 -2.42 -15.09 -1.27
C ILE A 59 -3.71 -14.27 -1.07
N PRO A 60 -4.89 -14.88 -0.85
CA PRO A 60 -6.11 -14.11 -0.65
C PRO A 60 -6.10 -13.27 0.64
N VAL A 61 -5.46 -13.75 1.72
CA VAL A 61 -5.34 -12.98 2.98
C VAL A 61 -4.47 -11.74 2.78
N VAL A 62 -3.25 -11.89 2.26
CA VAL A 62 -2.30 -10.78 2.08
C VAL A 62 -2.90 -9.74 1.12
N THR A 63 -3.52 -10.20 0.01
CA THR A 63 -4.11 -9.29 -0.98
C THR A 63 -5.24 -8.46 -0.37
N ASN A 64 -6.24 -9.08 0.24
CA ASN A 64 -7.37 -8.34 0.83
C ASN A 64 -6.95 -7.39 1.96
N VAL A 65 -6.06 -7.85 2.84
CA VAL A 65 -5.56 -7.03 3.96
C VAL A 65 -4.78 -5.83 3.42
N CYS A 66 -3.87 -6.05 2.47
CA CYS A 66 -3.03 -4.98 1.92
C CYS A 66 -3.80 -4.04 0.99
N ASP A 67 -4.86 -4.49 0.33
CA ASP A 67 -5.71 -3.61 -0.48
C ASP A 67 -6.47 -2.62 0.41
N ILE A 68 -7.13 -3.11 1.46
CA ILE A 68 -7.85 -2.25 2.41
C ILE A 68 -6.85 -1.35 3.16
N ALA A 69 -5.80 -1.93 3.73
CA ALA A 69 -4.80 -1.17 4.47
C ALA A 69 -4.05 -0.17 3.60
N GLY A 70 -3.77 -0.50 2.34
CA GLY A 70 -3.10 0.39 1.39
C GLY A 70 -3.90 1.66 1.12
N VAL A 71 -5.22 1.54 0.97
CA VAL A 71 -6.12 2.70 0.88
C VAL A 71 -6.08 3.51 2.17
N LEU A 72 -6.21 2.87 3.34
CA LEU A 72 -6.18 3.57 4.63
C LEU A 72 -4.86 4.31 4.87
N ILE A 73 -3.72 3.68 4.56
CA ILE A 73 -2.39 4.27 4.65
C ILE A 73 -2.30 5.49 3.72
N LEU A 74 -2.73 5.36 2.46
CA LEU A 74 -2.70 6.47 1.51
C LEU A 74 -3.51 7.68 2.01
N PHE A 75 -4.74 7.46 2.46
CA PHE A 75 -5.58 8.53 3.00
C PHE A 75 -5.00 9.16 4.27
N ALA A 76 -4.43 8.35 5.18
CA ALA A 76 -3.78 8.84 6.38
C ALA A 76 -2.59 9.75 6.03
N VAL A 77 -1.71 9.31 5.12
CA VAL A 77 -0.56 10.10 4.68
C VAL A 77 -1.00 11.39 3.98
N VAL A 78 -2.00 11.32 3.08
CA VAL A 78 -2.55 12.51 2.42
C VAL A 78 -3.04 13.52 3.46
N THR A 79 -3.81 13.07 4.46
CA THR A 79 -4.35 13.92 5.53
C THR A 79 -3.27 14.58 6.40
N LEU A 80 -2.11 13.94 6.54
CA LEU A 80 -0.99 14.48 7.32
C LEU A 80 -0.12 15.46 6.54
N VAL A 81 -0.13 15.38 5.21
CA VAL A 81 0.80 16.13 4.34
C VAL A 81 0.15 17.34 3.67
N VAL A 82 -1.16 17.26 3.42
CA VAL A 82 -1.95 18.28 2.72
C VAL A 82 -2.81 19.04 3.71
#